data_AF-F5XRV1-F1
#
_entry.id   AF-F5XRV1-F1
#
_cell.length_a   1.000
_cell.length_b   1.000
_cell.length_c   1.000
_cell.angle_alpha   90.00
_cell.angle_beta   90.00
_cell.angle_gamma   90.00
#
_symmetry.space_group_name_H-M   'P 1'
#
loop_
_entity.id
_entity.type
_entity.pdbx_description
1 polymer ?
#
loop_
_entity_poly.entity_id
_entity_poly.type
_entity_poly.pdbx_seq_one_letter_code
_entity_poly.pdbx_strand_id
1 'polypeptide(L)'
;MSDSDALWELAAGHGGVYRLELPVKTGPPVEAMLADEGWRVAVVAEVSRTRDFYAALRTALDLPEWTGSNLDALWDVLTDLREPTALVWRGADSYAVARPQRWSQLLEVLTERSTQDPPFAVVLA
;
A
#
# COMPACT_ATOMS: atom_id res chain seq x y z
N MET A 1 3.73 -1.58 17.66
CA MET A 1 2.82 -0.45 17.39
C MET A 1 1.41 -1.00 17.51
N SER A 2 0.52 -0.33 18.24
CA SER A 2 -0.89 -0.73 18.29
C SER A 2 -1.61 -0.27 17.02
N ASP A 3 -2.69 -0.93 16.62
CA ASP A 3 -3.55 -0.48 15.52
C ASP A 3 -4.04 0.96 15.75
N SER A 4 -4.34 1.33 16.99
CA SER A 4 -4.73 2.70 17.35
C SER A 4 -3.64 3.73 17.07
N ASP A 5 -2.36 3.39 17.30
CA ASP A 5 -1.24 4.29 17.03
C ASP A 5 -1.07 4.47 15.53
N ALA A 6 -1.12 3.35 14.78
CA ALA A 6 -1.03 3.37 13.33
C ALA A 6 -2.14 4.21 12.68
N LEU A 7 -3.39 4.07 13.15
CA LEU A 7 -4.51 4.87 12.67
C LEU A 7 -4.33 6.36 12.97
N TRP A 8 -3.73 6.72 14.11
CA TRP A 8 -3.45 8.12 14.43
C TRP A 8 -2.37 8.71 13.51
N GLU A 9 -1.29 7.99 13.26
CA GLU A 9 -0.23 8.42 12.34
C GLU A 9 -0.77 8.62 10.91
N LEU A 10 -1.61 7.70 10.45
CA LEU A 10 -2.28 7.80 9.15
C LEU A 10 -3.22 9.00 9.06
N ALA A 11 -4.02 9.26 10.11
CA ALA A 11 -4.90 10.42 10.19
C ALA A 11 -4.10 11.74 10.28
N ALA A 12 -2.91 11.71 10.86
CA ALA A 12 -2.00 12.86 10.88
C ALA A 12 -1.31 13.12 9.51
N GLY A 13 -1.56 12.28 8.50
CA GLY A 13 -0.98 12.42 7.16
C GLY A 13 0.47 11.92 7.07
N HIS A 14 0.92 11.10 8.02
CA HIS A 14 2.27 10.56 8.00
C HIS A 14 2.37 9.37 7.05
N GLY A 15 3.40 9.40 6.19
CA GLY A 15 3.82 8.25 5.41
C GLY A 15 4.48 7.19 6.28
N GLY A 16 4.47 5.95 5.81
CA GLY A 16 5.09 4.84 6.55
C GLY A 16 4.53 3.49 6.14
N VAL A 17 5.03 2.44 6.78
CA VAL A 17 4.49 1.08 6.66
C VAL A 17 3.81 0.70 7.96
N TYR A 18 2.52 0.42 7.88
CA TYR A 18 1.64 0.11 8.99
C TYR A 18 1.09 -1.29 8.81
N ARG A 19 1.14 -2.10 9.87
CA ARG A 19 0.47 -3.39 9.92
C ARG A 19 -0.74 -3.24 10.82
N LEU A 20 -1.91 -3.61 10.31
CA LEU A 20 -3.16 -3.57 11.06
C LEU A 20 -3.71 -5.00 11.15
N GLU A 21 -3.96 -5.48 12.36
CA GLU A 21 -4.62 -6.78 12.56
C GLU A 21 -6.13 -6.58 12.50
N LEU A 22 -6.66 -6.39 11.29
CA LEU A 22 -8.07 -6.12 11.10
C LEU A 22 -8.91 -7.41 11.30
N PRO A 23 -9.94 -7.34 12.16
CA PRO A 23 -11.25 -7.82 11.76
C PRO A 23 -12.13 -6.59 11.77
N VAL A 24 -12.18 -5.78 10.70
CA VAL A 24 -13.12 -4.65 10.69
C VAL A 24 -14.54 -5.18 10.44
N LYS A 25 -15.14 -5.76 11.49
CA LYS A 25 -16.57 -6.05 11.55
C LYS A 25 -17.38 -4.92 12.17
N THR A 26 -16.73 -3.93 12.81
CA THR A 26 -17.42 -2.91 13.63
C THR A 26 -16.97 -1.47 13.42
N GLY A 27 -16.08 -1.17 12.47
CA GLY A 27 -15.69 0.19 12.08
C GLY A 27 -15.92 0.45 10.59
N PRO A 28 -15.84 1.72 10.14
CA PRO A 28 -15.68 1.99 8.72
C PRO A 28 -14.37 1.31 8.23
N PRO A 29 -14.33 0.80 6.98
CA PRO A 29 -13.10 0.26 6.42
C PRO A 29 -11.97 1.30 6.48
N VAL A 30 -10.73 0.88 6.71
CA VAL A 30 -9.57 1.78 6.77
C VAL A 30 -9.45 2.64 5.52
N GLU A 31 -9.88 2.11 4.37
CA GLU A 31 -9.92 2.82 3.10
C GLU A 31 -10.85 4.04 3.13
N ALA A 32 -12.02 3.92 3.78
CA ALA A 32 -12.96 5.03 3.90
C ALA A 32 -12.41 6.12 4.82
N MET A 33 -11.78 5.72 5.94
CA MET A 33 -11.14 6.67 6.85
C MET A 33 -10.01 7.44 6.17
N LEU A 34 -9.12 6.75 5.45
CA LEU A 34 -8.02 7.38 4.72
C LEU A 34 -8.53 8.36 3.65
N ALA A 35 -9.58 7.98 2.91
CA ALA A 35 -10.19 8.85 1.92
C ALA A 35 -10.80 10.12 2.55
N ASP A 36 -11.45 10.00 3.70
CA ASP A 36 -12.01 11.13 4.45
C ASP A 36 -10.91 12.10 4.95
N GLU A 37 -9.72 11.57 5.26
CA GLU A 37 -8.53 12.34 5.66
C GLU A 37 -7.73 12.87 4.45
N GLY A 38 -8.25 12.76 3.23
CA GLY A 38 -7.67 13.35 2.02
C GLY A 38 -6.57 12.52 1.36
N TRP A 39 -6.40 11.26 1.75
CA TRP A 39 -5.53 10.34 1.03
C TRP A 39 -6.18 9.88 -0.27
N ARG A 40 -5.39 9.80 -1.35
CA ARG A 40 -5.71 8.91 -2.46
C ARG A 40 -5.53 7.48 -2.01
N VAL A 41 -6.59 6.67 -2.06
CA VAL A 41 -6.55 5.28 -1.60
C VAL A 41 -6.46 4.32 -2.78
N ALA A 42 -5.41 3.50 -2.80
CA ALA A 42 -5.23 2.40 -3.73
C ALA A 42 -5.36 1.07 -2.99
N VAL A 43 -6.25 0.19 -3.46
CA VAL A 43 -6.49 -1.11 -2.80
C VAL A 43 -5.99 -2.26 -3.67
N VAL A 44 -5.09 -3.06 -3.10
CA VAL A 44 -4.70 -4.36 -3.64
C VAL A 44 -5.36 -5.44 -2.80
N ALA A 45 -6.30 -6.16 -3.42
CA ALA A 45 -6.94 -7.32 -2.80
C ALA A 45 -5.94 -8.48 -2.62
N GLU A 46 -6.38 -9.56 -1.97
CA GLU A 46 -5.55 -10.74 -1.80
C GLU A 46 -5.08 -11.31 -3.16
N VAL A 47 -3.76 -11.45 -3.29
CA VAL A 47 -3.09 -11.96 -4.49
C VAL A 47 -2.07 -13.02 -4.09
N SER A 48 -1.90 -14.05 -4.91
CA SER A 48 -0.93 -15.14 -4.67
C SER A 48 0.27 -15.14 -5.64
N ARG A 49 0.20 -14.33 -6.70
CA ARG A 49 1.24 -14.21 -7.72
C ARG A 49 1.68 -12.76 -7.85
N THR A 50 2.98 -12.55 -8.00
CA THR A 50 3.59 -11.22 -8.16
C THR A 50 3.05 -10.46 -9.37
N ARG A 51 2.76 -11.17 -10.48
CA ARG A 51 2.13 -10.54 -11.64
C ARG A 51 0.75 -9.95 -11.30
N ASP A 52 -0.01 -10.65 -10.49
CA ASP A 52 -1.37 -10.25 -10.12
C ASP A 52 -1.31 -9.05 -9.15
N PHE A 53 -0.28 -8.98 -8.30
CA PHE A 53 0.04 -7.75 -7.54
C PHE A 53 0.27 -6.54 -8.45
N TYR A 54 1.14 -6.66 -9.46
CA TYR A 54 1.39 -5.56 -10.41
C TYR A 54 0.17 -5.15 -11.21
N ALA A 55 -0.67 -6.12 -11.59
CA ALA A 55 -1.92 -5.84 -12.29
C ALA A 55 -2.90 -5.08 -11.37
N ALA A 56 -3.10 -5.56 -10.14
CA ALA A 56 -3.96 -4.90 -9.16
C ALA A 56 -3.48 -3.49 -8.84
N LEU A 57 -2.18 -3.30 -8.65
CA LEU A 57 -1.59 -1.99 -8.34
C LEU A 57 -1.79 -1.00 -9.50
N ARG A 58 -1.60 -1.43 -10.74
CA ARG A 58 -1.84 -0.60 -11.93
C ARG A 58 -3.28 -0.11 -11.99
N THR A 59 -4.24 -1.00 -11.77
CA THR A 59 -5.65 -0.63 -11.72
C THR A 59 -5.94 0.30 -10.55
N ALA A 60 -5.42 0.01 -9.36
CA ALA A 60 -5.71 0.77 -8.15
C ALA A 60 -5.12 2.20 -8.17
N LEU A 61 -3.97 2.37 -8.83
CA LEU A 61 -3.32 3.68 -8.97
C LEU A 61 -3.63 4.37 -10.30
N ASP A 62 -4.48 3.80 -11.16
CA ASP A 62 -4.79 4.30 -12.51
C ASP A 62 -3.52 4.55 -13.36
N LEU A 63 -2.61 3.56 -13.33
CA LEU A 63 -1.33 3.64 -14.06
C LEU A 63 -1.49 3.21 -15.52
N PRO A 64 -0.68 3.74 -16.44
CA PRO A 64 -0.73 3.37 -17.86
C PRO A 64 -0.54 1.86 -18.12
N GLU A 65 -1.17 1.35 -19.19
CA GLU A 65 -1.05 -0.06 -19.58
C GLU A 65 0.38 -0.48 -19.96
N TRP A 66 1.23 0.46 -20.36
CA TRP A 66 2.63 0.20 -20.70
C TRP A 66 3.58 0.17 -19.49
N THR A 67 3.09 0.47 -18.27
CA THR A 67 3.91 0.39 -17.05
C THR A 67 4.49 -1.02 -16.87
N GLY A 68 5.80 -1.12 -16.62
CA GLY A 68 6.48 -2.40 -16.41
C GLY A 68 5.94 -3.17 -15.19
N SER A 69 6.22 -4.48 -15.15
CA SER A 69 5.93 -5.35 -13.99
C SER A 69 7.23 -5.78 -13.29
N ASN A 70 8.09 -4.82 -12.98
CA ASN A 70 9.36 -5.00 -12.28
C ASN A 70 9.52 -3.94 -11.15
N LEU A 71 10.61 -4.01 -10.38
CA LEU A 71 10.80 -3.12 -9.22
C LEU A 71 11.16 -1.69 -9.65
N ASP A 72 11.93 -1.52 -10.73
CA ASP A 72 12.31 -0.19 -11.22
C ASP A 72 11.07 0.57 -11.72
N ALA A 73 10.21 -0.09 -12.51
CA ALA A 73 8.95 0.47 -12.97
C ALA A 73 7.99 0.77 -11.81
N LEU A 74 8.04 0.01 -10.72
CA LEU A 74 7.30 0.29 -9.50
C LEU A 74 7.80 1.56 -8.83
N TRP A 75 9.12 1.69 -8.69
CA TRP A 75 9.75 2.87 -8.13
C TRP A 75 9.40 4.13 -8.95
N ASP A 76 9.51 4.05 -10.27
CA ASP A 76 9.24 5.19 -11.17
C ASP A 76 7.80 5.71 -11.00
N VAL A 77 6.81 4.82 -11.00
CA VAL A 77 5.41 5.24 -10.87
C VAL A 77 5.07 5.73 -9.46
N LEU A 78 5.67 5.15 -8.43
CA LEU A 78 5.42 5.57 -7.05
C LEU A 78 6.05 6.94 -6.77
N THR A 79 7.24 7.22 -7.31
CA THR A 79 7.92 8.51 -7.13
C THR A 79 7.31 9.64 -7.95
N ASP A 80 6.53 9.34 -8.99
CA ASP A 80 5.79 10.35 -9.76
C ASP A 80 4.43 10.74 -9.13
N LEU A 81 4.00 10.08 -8.05
CA LEU A 81 2.78 10.43 -7.33
C LEU A 81 2.86 11.88 -6.79
N ARG A 82 1.79 12.65 -7.00
CA ARG A 82 1.75 14.11 -6.69
C ARG A 82 0.84 14.48 -5.52
N GLU A 83 0.18 13.50 -4.92
CA GLU A 83 -0.74 13.68 -3.80
C GLU A 83 -0.50 12.60 -2.72
N PRO A 84 -0.84 12.87 -1.45
CA PRO A 84 -0.77 11.87 -0.39
C PRO A 84 -1.50 10.59 -0.80
N THR A 85 -0.80 9.46 -0.82
CA THR A 85 -1.34 8.20 -1.35
C THR A 85 -1.16 7.05 -0.36
N ALA A 86 -2.24 6.34 -0.07
CA ALA A 86 -2.24 5.17 0.80
C ALA A 86 -2.50 3.89 -0.03
N LEU A 87 -1.55 2.96 0.00
CA LEU A 87 -1.68 1.62 -0.55
C LEU A 87 -2.16 0.66 0.53
N VAL A 88 -3.40 0.19 0.43
CA VAL A 88 -3.95 -0.86 1.29
C VAL A 88 -3.79 -2.21 0.62
N TRP A 89 -2.92 -3.05 1.16
CA TRP A 89 -2.68 -4.41 0.66
C TRP A 89 -3.35 -5.43 1.60
N ARG A 90 -4.49 -5.95 1.17
CA ARG A 90 -5.26 -6.97 1.88
C ARG A 90 -4.70 -8.37 1.62
N GLY A 91 -4.67 -9.22 2.64
CA GLY A 91 -4.08 -10.55 2.56
C GLY A 91 -2.56 -10.51 2.37
N ALA A 92 -1.89 -9.46 2.86
CA ALA A 92 -0.46 -9.27 2.67
C ALA A 92 0.37 -10.42 3.28
N ASP A 93 -0.07 -10.95 4.43
CA ASP A 93 0.59 -12.07 5.10
C ASP A 93 0.53 -13.36 4.28
N SER A 94 -0.60 -13.65 3.62
CA SER A 94 -0.73 -14.79 2.70
C SER A 94 0.30 -14.71 1.57
N TYR A 95 0.48 -13.51 0.99
CA TYR A 95 1.48 -13.29 -0.04
C TYR A 95 2.90 -13.40 0.50
N ALA A 96 3.18 -12.82 1.68
CA ALA A 96 4.49 -12.87 2.33
C ALA A 96 4.95 -14.31 2.58
N VAL A 97 4.05 -15.17 3.06
CA VAL A 97 4.31 -16.61 3.26
C VAL A 97 4.53 -17.33 1.93
N ALA A 98 3.71 -17.05 0.91
CA ALA A 98 3.81 -17.74 -0.38
C ALA A 98 5.03 -17.32 -1.22
N ARG A 99 5.57 -16.11 -0.99
CA ARG A 99 6.59 -15.44 -1.83
C ARG A 99 7.60 -14.64 -1.00
N PRO A 100 8.32 -15.23 -0.03
CA PRO A 100 9.12 -14.48 0.94
C PRO A 100 10.23 -13.63 0.31
N GLN A 101 10.93 -14.13 -0.72
CA GLN A 101 11.98 -13.34 -1.39
C GLN A 101 11.38 -12.12 -2.10
N ARG A 102 10.28 -12.32 -2.83
CA ARG A 102 9.65 -11.23 -3.58
C ARG A 102 8.93 -10.25 -2.66
N TRP A 103 8.39 -10.73 -1.55
CA TRP A 103 7.85 -9.92 -0.48
C TRP A 103 8.91 -8.95 0.07
N SER A 104 10.09 -9.44 0.43
CA SER A 104 11.17 -8.58 0.93
C SER A 104 11.53 -7.47 -0.06
N GLN A 105 11.64 -7.80 -1.35
CA GLN A 105 11.96 -6.81 -2.39
C GLN A 105 10.86 -5.76 -2.58
N LEU A 106 9.59 -6.18 -2.59
CA LEU A 106 8.47 -5.25 -2.71
C LEU A 106 8.39 -4.35 -1.47
N LEU A 107 8.53 -4.93 -0.28
CA LEU A 107 8.46 -4.19 0.97
C LEU A 107 9.62 -3.19 1.09
N GLU A 108 10.81 -3.52 0.60
CA GLU A 108 11.94 -2.59 0.54
C GLU A 108 11.60 -1.35 -0.29
N VAL A 109 11.14 -1.52 -1.54
CA VAL A 109 10.73 -0.42 -2.43
C VAL A 109 9.60 0.41 -1.81
N LEU A 110 8.59 -0.26 -1.25
CA LEU A 110 7.44 0.41 -0.63
C LEU A 110 7.85 1.19 0.64
N THR A 111 8.76 0.64 1.44
CA THR A 111 9.31 1.30 2.63
C THR A 111 10.14 2.50 2.23
N GLU A 112 11.02 2.37 1.24
CA GLU A 112 11.83 3.47 0.74
C GLU A 112 10.95 4.60 0.20
N ARG A 113 9.89 4.27 -0.56
CA ARG A 113 8.94 5.29 -1.03
C ARG A 113 8.23 5.99 0.14
N SER A 114 7.90 5.26 1.20
CA SER A 114 7.14 5.80 2.34
C SER A 114 7.85 6.91 3.10
N THR A 115 9.17 7.05 2.90
CA THR A 115 9.98 8.13 3.50
C THR A 115 10.13 9.36 2.61
N GLN A 116 9.42 9.42 1.48
CA GLN A 116 9.50 10.53 0.52
C GLN A 116 8.20 11.36 0.46
N ASP A 117 8.35 12.62 0.06
CA ASP A 117 7.22 13.50 -0.25
C ASP A 117 6.72 13.31 -1.70
N PRO A 118 5.40 13.47 -1.96
CA PRO A 118 4.33 13.61 -0.97
C PRO A 118 4.13 12.32 -0.16
N PRO A 119 3.50 12.39 1.04
CA PRO A 119 3.34 11.24 1.94
C PRO A 119 2.81 9.99 1.24
N PHE A 120 3.46 8.85 1.52
CA PHE A 120 3.04 7.56 1.02
C PHE A 120 2.92 6.56 2.17
N ALA A 121 1.72 6.02 2.35
CA ALA A 121 1.45 5.03 3.39
C ALA A 121 1.19 3.66 2.79
N VAL A 122 1.69 2.62 3.45
CA VAL A 122 1.47 1.22 3.10
C VAL A 122 0.76 0.57 4.27
N VAL A 123 -0.46 0.11 4.06
CA VAL A 123 -1.26 -0.57 5.08
C VAL A 123 -1.31 -2.05 4.74
N LEU A 124 -0.67 -2.87 5.56
CA LEU A 124 -0.65 -4.32 5.47
C LEU A 124 -1.80 -4.87 6.32
N ALA A 125 -2.79 -5.46 5.65
CA ALA A 125 -4.01 -6.03 6.25
C ALA A 125 -4.30 -7.44 5.72
#